data_AF-A0A4Y7JB41-F1
#
_entry.id   AF-A0A4Y7JB41-F1
#
_cell.length_a   1.000
_cell.length_b   1.000
_cell.length_c   1.000
_cell.angle_alpha   90.00
_cell.angle_beta   90.00
_cell.angle_gamma   90.00
#
_symmetry.space_group_name_H-M   'P 1'
#
loop_
_entity.id
_entity.type
_entity.pdbx_description
1 polymer ?
#
loop_
_entity_poly.entity_id
_entity_poly.type
_entity_poly.pdbx_seq_one_letter_code
_entity_poly.pdbx_strand_id
1 'polypeptide(L)'
;MGSIFAALALQKLVGVIERTSATKKQTQEKFDIVIYDGVSNEETLRMISATETARSYLKYLRNLAEKTDIGRLTAPSLLRLAEESVELNDGRSRFDGKMSSDIWNDIERMLERVSTGFAKPSKLSCYLVMDPNNPTSINAAMRYWGCAIQSGAHISGAFGYAPPLSTESADIIKTKFSPLPSAIMPYLSFGSPIDWDAVVLKSVGEDARLVFAAERNDTFPSPVTFDAANKSVTLFMPGFDKSEIKLFQYRGGSELLVEAGDQRRVIRLPNSIQGKVGGAKFMGRSVVVTMR
;
A
#
# COMPACT_ATOMS: atom_id res chain seq x y z
N MET A 1 -14.08 4.14 -13.88
CA MET A 1 -15.08 3.19 -13.34
C MET A 1 -14.52 1.78 -13.06
N GLY A 2 -13.35 1.37 -13.59
CA GLY A 2 -12.82 0.01 -13.38
C GLY A 2 -12.27 -0.29 -11.97
N SER A 3 -11.64 0.67 -11.31
CA SER A 3 -10.99 0.48 -9.98
C SER A 3 -11.91 -0.02 -8.86
N ILE A 4 -13.14 0.52 -8.74
CA ILE A 4 -14.06 0.13 -7.66
C ILE A 4 -14.55 -1.31 -7.84
N PHE A 5 -14.80 -1.73 -9.08
CA PHE A 5 -15.17 -3.11 -9.38
C PHE A 5 -13.99 -4.07 -9.17
N ALA A 6 -12.76 -3.65 -9.48
CA ALA A 6 -11.56 -4.43 -9.15
C ALA A 6 -11.36 -4.56 -7.64
N ALA A 7 -11.59 -3.49 -6.86
CA ALA A 7 -11.55 -3.50 -5.41
C ALA A 7 -12.58 -4.48 -4.81
N LEU A 8 -13.81 -4.44 -5.32
CA LEU A 8 -14.89 -5.35 -4.91
C LEU A 8 -14.60 -6.80 -5.30
N ALA A 9 -14.02 -7.03 -6.48
CA ALA A 9 -13.59 -8.36 -6.93
C ALA A 9 -12.44 -8.89 -6.06
N LEU A 10 -11.42 -8.08 -5.76
CA LEU A 10 -10.32 -8.43 -4.87
C LEU A 10 -10.82 -8.70 -3.44
N GLN A 11 -11.76 -7.89 -2.92
CA GLN A 11 -12.40 -8.18 -1.64
C GLN A 11 -13.11 -9.53 -1.65
N LYS A 12 -13.86 -9.82 -2.72
CA LYS A 12 -14.65 -11.06 -2.87
C LYS A 12 -13.76 -12.30 -3.01
N LEU A 13 -12.63 -12.19 -3.71
CA LEU A 13 -11.72 -13.29 -4.02
C LEU A 13 -10.65 -13.52 -2.94
N VAL A 14 -10.02 -12.45 -2.45
CA VAL A 14 -8.87 -12.52 -1.53
C VAL A 14 -9.32 -12.54 -0.06
N GLY A 15 -10.57 -12.19 0.23
CA GLY A 15 -11.06 -12.18 1.61
C GLY A 15 -10.25 -11.24 2.51
N VAL A 16 -9.78 -10.10 1.96
CA VAL A 16 -9.00 -9.08 2.71
C VAL A 16 -9.72 -8.64 3.99
N ILE A 17 -11.05 -8.74 3.98
CA ILE A 17 -11.90 -8.76 5.17
C ILE A 17 -12.24 -10.23 5.44
N GLU A 18 -11.49 -10.88 6.34
CA GLU A 18 -11.86 -12.20 6.83
C GLU A 18 -13.29 -12.14 7.39
N ARG A 19 -14.21 -12.90 6.77
CA ARG A 19 -15.55 -13.13 7.32
C ARG A 19 -15.36 -13.79 8.69
N THR A 20 -15.72 -13.09 9.76
CA THR A 20 -15.84 -13.69 11.08
C THR A 20 -16.82 -14.86 10.99
N SER A 21 -16.26 -16.06 11.13
CA SER A 21 -16.85 -17.36 11.47
C SER A 21 -18.39 -17.43 11.48
N ALA A 22 -19.03 -17.53 10.31
CA ALA A 22 -20.43 -17.96 10.24
C ALA A 22 -20.90 -18.52 8.89
N THR A 23 -20.24 -18.28 7.76
CA THR A 23 -20.83 -18.61 6.45
C THR A 23 -20.07 -19.72 5.72
N LYS A 24 -20.40 -20.97 6.08
CA LYS A 24 -19.88 -22.22 5.52
C LYS A 24 -20.49 -22.62 4.16
N LYS A 25 -21.11 -21.71 3.39
CA LYS A 25 -21.96 -22.08 2.23
C LYS A 25 -22.00 -21.09 1.04
N GLN A 26 -20.93 -20.35 0.78
CA GLN A 26 -20.63 -19.98 -0.60
C GLN A 26 -19.41 -20.80 -0.97
N THR A 27 -19.47 -21.50 -2.10
CA THR A 27 -18.37 -22.25 -2.70
C THR A 27 -17.21 -21.26 -2.87
N GLN A 28 -16.38 -21.14 -1.84
CA GLN A 28 -15.12 -20.43 -1.92
C GLN A 28 -14.28 -21.30 -2.83
N GLU A 29 -14.09 -20.88 -4.07
CA GLU A 29 -12.91 -21.30 -4.79
C GLU A 29 -11.73 -20.89 -3.92
N LYS A 30 -11.12 -21.88 -3.28
CA LYS A 30 -10.04 -21.69 -2.31
C LYS A 30 -8.77 -21.45 -3.11
N PHE A 31 -8.53 -20.19 -3.44
CA PHE A 31 -7.29 -19.79 -4.09
C PHE A 31 -6.21 -19.56 -3.03
N ASP A 32 -5.07 -20.22 -3.18
CA ASP A 32 -3.90 -19.93 -2.36
C ASP A 32 -3.19 -18.65 -2.84
N ILE A 33 -3.23 -18.37 -4.15
CA ILE A 33 -2.63 -17.19 -4.80
C ILE A 33 -3.61 -16.62 -5.83
N VAL A 34 -3.78 -15.30 -5.81
CA VAL A 34 -4.55 -14.55 -6.82
C VAL A 34 -3.59 -13.61 -7.54
N ILE A 35 -3.43 -13.78 -8.85
CA ILE A 35 -2.63 -12.88 -9.69
C ILE A 35 -3.56 -11.83 -10.26
N TYR A 36 -3.27 -10.56 -9.97
CA TYR A 36 -4.00 -9.42 -10.48
C TYR A 36 -3.16 -8.70 -11.53
N ASP A 37 -3.55 -8.80 -12.79
CA ASP A 37 -3.01 -8.01 -13.89
C ASP A 37 -4.00 -6.89 -14.24
N GLY A 38 -3.65 -5.67 -13.83
CA GLY A 38 -4.54 -4.51 -13.89
C GLY A 38 -4.11 -3.50 -14.95
N VAL A 39 -5.09 -2.83 -15.55
CA VAL A 39 -4.86 -1.86 -16.65
C VAL A 39 -4.30 -0.51 -16.16
N SER A 40 -4.50 -0.16 -14.88
CA SER A 40 -4.07 1.14 -14.32
C SER A 40 -3.37 0.99 -12.96
N ASN A 41 -2.07 1.31 -12.98
CA ASN A 41 -1.22 1.32 -11.80
C ASN A 41 -1.68 2.39 -10.79
N GLU A 42 -2.00 3.60 -11.27
CA GLU A 42 -2.42 4.71 -10.40
C GLU A 42 -3.76 4.43 -9.72
N GLU A 43 -4.73 3.87 -10.44
CA GLU A 43 -6.02 3.51 -9.85
C GLU A 43 -5.87 2.43 -8.77
N THR A 44 -4.96 1.49 -8.97
CA THR A 44 -4.65 0.45 -7.97
C THR A 44 -4.01 1.07 -6.72
N LEU A 45 -3.09 2.03 -6.89
CA LEU A 45 -2.48 2.74 -5.78
C LEU A 45 -3.48 3.62 -5.01
N ARG A 46 -4.38 4.33 -5.72
CA ARG A 46 -5.47 5.10 -5.11
C ARG A 46 -6.43 4.21 -4.32
N MET A 47 -6.74 3.02 -4.83
CA MET A 47 -7.57 2.04 -4.10
C MET A 47 -6.91 1.63 -2.78
N ILE A 48 -5.60 1.35 -2.80
CA ILE A 48 -4.87 0.97 -1.58
C ILE A 48 -4.87 2.14 -0.58
N SER A 49 -4.54 3.35 -1.02
CA SER A 49 -4.48 4.54 -0.14
C SER A 49 -5.85 5.01 0.35
N ALA A 50 -6.92 4.72 -0.39
CA ALA A 50 -8.28 5.07 0.02
C ALA A 50 -8.65 4.47 1.38
N THR A 51 -8.11 3.29 1.71
CA THR A 51 -8.41 2.63 2.99
C THR A 51 -7.78 3.34 4.19
N GLU A 52 -6.53 3.75 4.08
CA GLU A 52 -5.84 4.55 5.12
C GLU A 52 -6.46 5.95 5.21
N THR A 53 -6.79 6.54 4.07
CA THR A 53 -7.47 7.85 3.98
C THR A 53 -8.84 7.82 4.64
N ALA A 54 -9.67 6.83 4.31
CA ALA A 54 -10.99 6.64 4.92
C ALA A 54 -10.88 6.44 6.44
N ARG A 55 -9.89 5.65 6.89
CA ARG A 55 -9.62 5.47 8.33
C ARG A 55 -9.27 6.79 9.02
N SER A 56 -8.45 7.63 8.39
CA SER A 56 -8.09 8.95 8.92
C SER A 56 -9.31 9.87 9.05
N TYR A 57 -10.13 9.94 7.99
CA TYR A 57 -11.38 10.72 8.00
C TYR A 57 -12.39 10.19 9.02
N LEU A 58 -12.53 8.87 9.16
CA LEU A 58 -13.43 8.26 10.15
C LEU A 58 -13.07 8.70 11.57
N LYS A 59 -11.78 8.71 11.91
CA LYS A 59 -11.30 9.19 13.22
C LYS A 59 -11.55 10.68 13.41
N TYR A 60 -11.43 11.47 12.33
CA TYR A 60 -11.77 12.90 12.38
C TYR A 60 -13.26 13.11 12.65
N LEU A 61 -14.12 12.40 11.92
CA LEU A 61 -15.57 12.44 12.10
C LEU A 61 -15.98 12.01 13.50
N ARG A 62 -15.39 10.92 14.03
CA ARG A 62 -15.62 10.47 15.41
C ARG A 62 -15.25 11.54 16.43
N ASN A 63 -14.06 12.13 16.30
CA ASN A 63 -13.61 13.19 17.21
C ASN A 63 -14.53 14.42 17.18
N LEU A 64 -15.04 14.81 16.00
CA LEU A 64 -16.02 15.88 15.88
C LEU A 64 -17.36 15.48 16.50
N ALA A 65 -17.83 14.25 16.25
CA ALA A 65 -19.07 13.75 16.80
C ALA A 65 -19.06 13.70 18.33
N GLU A 66 -17.94 13.29 18.94
CA GLU A 66 -17.78 13.22 20.39
C GLU A 66 -17.62 14.60 21.04
N LYS A 67 -17.03 15.57 20.33
CA LYS A 67 -16.75 16.92 20.85
C LYS A 67 -17.82 17.97 20.55
N THR A 68 -18.82 17.66 19.72
CA THR A 68 -19.86 18.61 19.31
C THR A 68 -21.25 18.07 19.62
N ASP A 69 -22.14 18.94 20.12
CA ASP A 69 -23.51 18.54 20.46
C ASP A 69 -24.31 18.11 19.24
N ILE A 70 -24.15 18.81 18.11
CA ILE A 70 -24.80 18.46 16.83
C ILE A 70 -24.27 17.12 16.31
N GLY A 71 -22.96 16.89 16.40
CA GLY A 71 -22.34 15.64 15.99
C GLY A 71 -22.82 14.46 16.83
N ARG A 72 -22.98 14.63 18.15
CA ARG A 72 -23.53 13.61 19.04
C ARG A 72 -24.99 13.24 18.70
N LEU A 73 -25.77 14.21 18.21
CA LEU A 73 -27.16 14.00 17.80
C LEU A 73 -27.29 13.38 16.40
N THR A 74 -26.37 13.66 15.48
CA THR A 74 -26.47 13.26 14.06
C THR A 74 -25.62 12.04 13.67
N ALA A 75 -24.57 11.73 14.44
CA ALA A 75 -23.69 10.58 14.19
C ALA A 75 -24.42 9.23 14.10
N PRO A 76 -25.42 8.91 14.96
CA PRO A 76 -26.12 7.62 14.86
C PRO A 76 -26.79 7.38 13.50
N SER A 77 -27.37 8.41 12.89
CA SER A 77 -28.05 8.30 11.59
C SER A 77 -27.07 8.13 10.43
N LEU A 78 -25.96 8.86 10.44
CA LEU A 78 -24.92 8.73 9.41
C LEU A 78 -24.23 7.37 9.46
N LEU A 79 -24.03 6.83 10.67
CA LEU A 79 -23.46 5.51 10.87
C LEU A 79 -24.37 4.41 10.32
N ARG A 80 -25.69 4.50 10.51
CA ARG A 80 -26.65 3.55 9.96
C ARG A 80 -26.64 3.53 8.43
N LEU A 81 -26.53 4.69 7.79
CA LEU A 81 -26.40 4.75 6.32
C LEU A 81 -25.09 4.14 5.82
N ALA A 82 -23.97 4.40 6.52
CA ALA A 82 -22.70 3.78 6.19
C ALA A 82 -22.75 2.25 6.38
N GLU A 83 -23.39 1.79 7.45
CA GLU A 83 -23.64 0.37 7.72
C GLU A 83 -24.44 -0.29 6.60
N GLU A 84 -25.62 0.24 6.25
CA GLU A 84 -26.46 -0.28 5.17
C GLU A 84 -25.69 -0.40 3.85
N SER A 85 -24.81 0.55 3.55
CA SER A 85 -23.97 0.51 2.34
C SER A 85 -22.87 -0.56 2.37
N VAL A 86 -22.32 -0.88 3.55
CA VAL A 86 -21.33 -1.95 3.74
C VAL A 86 -22.02 -3.32 3.77
N GLU A 87 -23.27 -3.38 4.23
CA GLU A 87 -24.10 -4.59 4.35
C GLU A 87 -24.75 -5.05 3.03
N LEU A 88 -24.63 -4.31 1.93
CA LEU A 88 -25.11 -4.71 0.59
C LEU A 88 -24.52 -6.03 0.04
N ASN A 89 -23.66 -6.72 0.80
CA ASN A 89 -23.05 -8.00 0.42
C ASN A 89 -23.31 -9.15 1.42
N ASP A 90 -24.05 -8.93 2.51
CA ASP A 90 -24.34 -9.96 3.54
C ASP A 90 -25.74 -9.68 4.14
N GLY A 91 -26.78 -10.32 3.61
CA GLY A 91 -28.21 -10.01 3.86
C GLY A 91 -28.77 -10.31 5.26
N ARG A 92 -28.10 -9.86 6.32
CA ARG A 92 -28.63 -9.80 7.70
C ARG A 92 -28.02 -8.59 8.41
N SER A 93 -28.87 -7.71 8.92
CA SER A 93 -28.46 -6.62 9.83
C SER A 93 -27.71 -7.22 11.01
N ARG A 94 -26.39 -7.04 11.05
CA ARG A 94 -25.54 -7.67 12.09
C ARG A 94 -25.63 -6.94 13.44
N PHE A 95 -26.48 -5.92 13.55
CA PHE A 95 -26.40 -4.91 14.61
C PHE A 95 -27.74 -4.35 15.11
N ASP A 96 -28.85 -5.06 14.95
CA ASP A 96 -30.07 -4.66 15.66
C ASP A 96 -29.79 -4.61 17.18
N GLY A 97 -29.76 -3.40 17.76
CA GLY A 97 -29.47 -3.15 19.18
C GLY A 97 -28.03 -2.75 19.59
N LYS A 98 -27.07 -2.54 18.67
CA LYS A 98 -25.70 -2.10 19.09
C LYS A 98 -25.60 -0.60 19.36
N MET A 99 -24.75 -0.20 20.33
CA MET A 99 -24.50 1.21 20.63
C MET A 99 -23.68 1.86 19.50
N SER A 100 -23.85 3.17 19.29
CA SER A 100 -23.13 3.92 18.23
C SER A 100 -21.60 3.81 18.34
N SER A 101 -21.06 3.70 19.56
CA SER A 101 -19.64 3.45 19.82
C SER A 101 -19.14 2.13 19.26
N ASP A 102 -19.97 1.08 19.29
CA ASP A 102 -19.60 -0.25 18.82
C ASP A 102 -19.53 -0.27 17.28
N ILE A 103 -20.44 0.45 16.62
CA ILE A 103 -20.43 0.63 15.16
C ILE A 103 -19.16 1.35 14.71
N TRP A 104 -18.78 2.44 15.39
CA TRP A 104 -17.50 3.13 15.14
C TRP A 104 -16.30 2.18 15.26
N ASN A 105 -16.25 1.40 16.33
CA ASN A 105 -15.16 0.46 16.59
C ASN A 105 -15.11 -0.68 15.55
N ASP A 106 -16.26 -1.15 15.07
CA ASP A 106 -16.32 -2.23 14.06
C ASP A 106 -15.85 -1.73 12.68
N ILE A 107 -16.26 -0.53 12.26
CA ILE A 107 -15.76 0.09 11.01
C ILE A 107 -14.26 0.40 11.13
N GLU A 108 -13.80 0.96 12.24
CA GLU A 108 -12.38 1.27 12.45
C GLU A 108 -11.52 0.00 12.38
N ARG A 109 -11.97 -1.08 13.02
CA ARG A 109 -11.30 -2.38 13.01
C ARG A 109 -11.29 -3.02 11.61
N MET A 110 -12.39 -2.88 10.86
CA MET A 110 -12.47 -3.34 9.47
C MET A 110 -11.44 -2.61 8.60
N LEU A 111 -11.42 -1.27 8.63
CA LEU A 111 -10.47 -0.47 7.86
C LEU A 111 -9.02 -0.72 8.28
N GLU A 112 -8.75 -0.91 9.58
CA GLU A 112 -7.43 -1.27 10.09
C GLU A 112 -6.97 -2.64 9.59
N ARG A 113 -7.86 -3.65 9.58
CA ARG A 113 -7.54 -4.97 9.02
C ARG A 113 -7.21 -4.91 7.53
N VAL A 114 -7.96 -4.13 6.77
CA VAL A 114 -7.71 -3.97 5.31
C VAL A 114 -6.39 -3.24 5.06
N SER A 115 -6.17 -2.10 5.72
CA SER A 115 -4.96 -1.30 5.58
C SER A 115 -3.71 -2.10 6.01
N THR A 116 -3.76 -2.79 7.15
CA THR A 116 -2.66 -3.67 7.58
C THR A 116 -2.51 -4.91 6.70
N GLY A 117 -3.55 -5.32 5.99
CA GLY A 117 -3.50 -6.36 4.98
C GLY A 117 -2.67 -5.94 3.78
N PHE A 118 -2.90 -4.75 3.23
CA PHE A 118 -2.13 -4.22 2.10
C PHE A 118 -0.67 -3.94 2.42
N ALA A 119 -0.37 -3.57 3.68
CA ALA A 119 1.00 -3.35 4.12
C ALA A 119 1.79 -4.66 4.35
N LYS A 120 1.10 -5.81 4.45
CA LYS A 120 1.73 -7.11 4.74
C LYS A 120 2.14 -7.80 3.43
N PRO A 121 3.45 -8.07 3.22
CA PRO A 121 3.93 -8.74 2.01
C PRO A 121 3.29 -10.12 1.78
N SER A 122 2.96 -10.85 2.85
CA SER A 122 2.32 -12.18 2.75
C SER A 122 0.84 -12.15 2.37
N LYS A 123 0.21 -10.97 2.36
CA LYS A 123 -1.18 -10.82 1.93
C LYS A 123 -1.27 -10.10 0.58
N LEU A 124 -0.38 -9.15 0.34
CA LEU A 124 -0.24 -8.46 -0.93
C LEU A 124 1.25 -8.31 -1.26
N SER A 125 1.67 -8.87 -2.40
CA SER A 125 2.99 -8.67 -2.97
C SER A 125 2.85 -7.94 -4.30
N CYS A 126 3.43 -6.75 -4.39
CA CYS A 126 3.47 -5.97 -5.63
C CYS A 126 4.87 -6.02 -6.22
N TYR A 127 4.97 -6.11 -7.54
CA TYR A 127 6.24 -6.13 -8.26
C TYR A 127 6.27 -5.02 -9.30
N LEU A 128 7.43 -4.38 -9.46
CA LEU A 128 7.66 -3.41 -10.53
C LEU A 128 8.10 -4.16 -11.78
N VAL A 129 7.56 -3.81 -12.93
CA VAL A 129 8.02 -4.33 -14.23
C VAL A 129 8.42 -3.15 -15.09
N MET A 130 9.60 -3.22 -15.70
CA MET A 130 10.15 -2.10 -16.47
C MET A 130 11.02 -2.58 -17.63
N ASP A 131 11.19 -1.74 -18.63
CA ASP A 131 12.17 -1.92 -19.69
C ASP A 131 13.50 -1.28 -19.25
N PRO A 132 14.56 -2.06 -18.97
CA PRO A 132 15.84 -1.52 -18.56
C PRO A 132 16.60 -0.75 -19.65
N ASN A 133 16.26 -0.97 -20.92
CA ASN A 133 16.88 -0.26 -22.04
C ASN A 133 16.26 1.13 -22.23
N ASN A 134 15.12 1.41 -21.59
CA ASN A 134 14.43 2.68 -21.65
C ASN A 134 14.56 3.46 -20.32
N PRO A 135 15.33 4.57 -20.28
CA PRO A 135 15.49 5.35 -19.05
C PRO A 135 14.18 5.93 -18.51
N THR A 136 13.22 6.23 -19.38
CA THR A 136 11.88 6.70 -18.97
C THR A 136 11.11 5.61 -18.24
N SER A 137 11.23 4.34 -18.67
CA SER A 137 10.60 3.21 -18.00
C SER A 137 11.18 2.97 -16.61
N ILE A 138 12.51 3.06 -16.48
CA ILE A 138 13.20 2.98 -15.18
C ILE A 138 12.74 4.11 -14.24
N ASN A 139 12.69 5.35 -14.75
CA ASN A 139 12.27 6.50 -13.94
C ASN A 139 10.80 6.39 -13.51
N ALA A 140 9.93 5.89 -14.40
CA ALA A 140 8.54 5.61 -14.08
C ALA A 140 8.41 4.53 -13.00
N ALA A 141 9.17 3.44 -13.10
CA ALA A 141 9.17 2.37 -12.09
C ALA A 141 9.69 2.88 -10.74
N MET A 142 10.75 3.70 -10.71
CA MET A 142 11.21 4.38 -9.50
C MET A 142 10.13 5.27 -8.89
N ARG A 143 9.40 6.01 -9.71
CA ARG A 143 8.30 6.85 -9.25
C ARG A 143 7.15 6.02 -8.68
N TYR A 144 6.77 4.92 -9.35
CA TYR A 144 5.73 4.02 -8.83
C TYR A 144 6.14 3.36 -7.52
N TRP A 145 7.43 3.08 -7.32
CA TRP A 145 7.92 2.61 -6.03
C TRP A 145 7.63 3.60 -4.90
N GLY A 146 7.95 4.88 -5.13
CA GLY A 146 7.63 5.96 -4.20
C GLY A 146 6.13 6.09 -3.94
N CYS A 147 5.33 6.13 -5.00
CA CYS A 147 3.87 6.24 -4.89
C CYS A 147 3.26 5.04 -4.14
N ALA A 148 3.77 3.83 -4.33
CA ALA A 148 3.34 2.63 -3.61
C ALA A 148 3.66 2.73 -2.11
N ILE A 149 4.85 3.20 -1.75
CA ILE A 149 5.21 3.41 -0.35
C ILE A 149 4.29 4.49 0.30
N GLN A 150 3.98 5.56 -0.44
CA GLN A 150 3.08 6.61 0.03
C GLN A 150 1.62 6.15 0.15
N SER A 151 1.17 5.21 -0.70
CA SER A 151 -0.16 4.62 -0.57
C SER A 151 -0.28 3.60 0.56
N GLY A 152 0.84 3.20 1.16
CA GLY A 152 0.88 2.15 2.19
C GLY A 152 1.03 0.73 1.63
N ALA A 153 1.30 0.59 0.32
CA ALA A 153 1.62 -0.68 -0.32
C ALA A 153 3.10 -1.06 -0.13
N HIS A 154 3.36 -2.36 -0.12
CA HIS A 154 4.71 -2.91 -0.12
C HIS A 154 5.11 -3.41 -1.52
N ILE A 155 6.26 -2.95 -2.02
CA ILE A 155 6.86 -3.48 -3.25
C ILE A 155 7.89 -4.54 -2.86
N SER A 156 7.68 -5.77 -3.34
CA SER A 156 8.48 -6.95 -2.97
C SER A 156 9.67 -7.18 -3.89
N GLY A 157 9.60 -6.71 -5.13
CA GLY A 157 10.69 -6.86 -6.09
C GLY A 157 10.52 -6.03 -7.36
N ALA A 158 11.54 -6.06 -8.20
CA ALA A 158 11.55 -5.41 -9.50
C ALA A 158 12.03 -6.36 -10.60
N PHE A 159 11.38 -6.29 -11.75
CA PHE A 159 11.69 -7.10 -12.93
C PHE A 159 12.02 -6.21 -14.13
N GLY A 160 13.14 -6.52 -14.78
CA GLY A 160 13.49 -5.99 -16.09
C GLY A 160 12.95 -6.87 -17.20
N TYR A 161 12.24 -6.30 -18.17
CA TYR A 161 11.69 -7.01 -19.33
C TYR A 161 11.97 -6.20 -20.60
N ALA A 162 12.92 -6.65 -21.42
CA ALA A 162 13.24 -6.04 -22.71
C ALA A 162 13.95 -7.03 -23.65
N PRO A 163 13.92 -6.80 -24.98
CA PRO A 163 14.87 -7.39 -25.92
C PRO A 163 15.86 -6.33 -26.47
N PRO A 164 17.17 -6.63 -26.67
CA PRO A 164 17.98 -7.69 -26.06
C PRO A 164 18.41 -7.32 -24.63
N LEU A 165 18.59 -8.33 -23.77
CA LEU A 165 19.03 -8.17 -22.37
C LEU A 165 20.55 -8.29 -22.31
N SER A 166 21.23 -7.19 -22.01
CA SER A 166 22.68 -7.20 -21.73
C SER A 166 22.94 -7.32 -20.24
N THR A 167 24.16 -7.74 -19.87
CA THR A 167 24.62 -7.74 -18.48
C THR A 167 24.57 -6.34 -17.86
N GLU A 168 24.81 -5.29 -18.66
CA GLU A 168 24.72 -3.89 -18.24
C GLU A 168 23.31 -3.51 -17.79
N SER A 169 22.28 -3.99 -18.50
CA SER A 169 20.87 -3.77 -18.13
C SER A 169 20.55 -4.39 -16.76
N ALA A 170 21.17 -5.51 -16.40
CA ALA A 170 21.01 -6.14 -15.09
C ALA A 170 21.63 -5.28 -13.97
N ASP A 171 22.85 -4.79 -14.20
CA ASP A 171 23.61 -4.01 -13.23
C ASP A 171 22.94 -2.65 -12.95
N ILE A 172 22.35 -2.03 -13.98
CA ILE A 172 21.58 -0.79 -13.84
C ILE A 172 20.39 -0.99 -12.89
N ILE A 173 19.63 -2.09 -13.04
CA ILE A 173 18.48 -2.35 -12.18
C ILE A 173 18.94 -2.65 -10.76
N LYS A 174 19.93 -3.53 -10.58
CA LYS A 174 20.48 -3.89 -9.27
C LYS A 174 20.99 -2.65 -8.52
N THR A 175 21.69 -1.75 -9.20
CA THR A 175 22.22 -0.52 -8.61
C THR A 175 21.12 0.51 -8.31
N LYS A 176 20.21 0.76 -9.26
CA LYS A 176 19.17 1.78 -9.08
C LYS A 176 18.11 1.36 -8.10
N PHE A 177 17.71 0.09 -8.06
CA PHE A 177 16.63 -0.37 -7.19
C PHE A 177 17.12 -0.91 -5.85
N SER A 178 18.43 -1.01 -5.60
CA SER A 178 18.96 -1.33 -4.27
C SER A 178 18.28 -0.49 -3.16
N PRO A 179 17.78 -1.12 -2.08
CA PRO A 179 17.98 -2.52 -1.67
C PRO A 179 16.91 -3.53 -2.18
N LEU A 180 16.03 -3.15 -3.10
CA LEU A 180 14.99 -4.01 -3.66
C LEU A 180 15.60 -5.17 -4.49
N PRO A 181 15.22 -6.44 -4.24
CA PRO A 181 15.55 -7.58 -5.08
C PRO A 181 15.08 -7.31 -6.49
N SER A 182 16.00 -7.49 -7.42
CA SER A 182 15.71 -7.30 -8.83
C SER A 182 16.28 -8.41 -9.68
N ALA A 183 15.50 -8.78 -10.69
CA ALA A 183 15.86 -9.82 -11.63
C ALA A 183 15.46 -9.40 -13.05
N ILE A 184 16.05 -10.04 -14.03
CA ILE A 184 15.64 -9.92 -15.42
C ILE A 184 14.68 -11.06 -15.74
N MET A 185 13.56 -10.72 -16.36
CA MET A 185 12.65 -11.68 -16.95
C MET A 185 13.02 -11.93 -18.41
N PRO A 186 12.92 -13.19 -18.87
CA PRO A 186 13.16 -13.56 -20.25
C PRO A 186 12.15 -12.88 -21.16
N TYR A 187 12.62 -12.36 -22.30
CA TYR A 187 11.73 -11.76 -23.29
C TYR A 187 10.89 -12.82 -23.99
N LEU A 188 9.58 -12.59 -24.09
CA LEU A 188 8.64 -13.46 -24.79
C LEU A 188 8.29 -12.83 -26.15
N SER A 189 8.68 -13.50 -27.24
CA SER A 189 8.31 -13.11 -28.59
C SER A 189 6.84 -13.47 -28.86
N PHE A 190 6.00 -12.48 -29.11
CA PHE A 190 4.57 -12.66 -29.40
C PHE A 190 4.27 -13.17 -30.83
N GLY A 191 5.28 -13.56 -31.60
CA GLY A 191 5.17 -13.99 -33.00
C GLY A 191 5.05 -15.50 -33.22
N SER A 192 5.14 -16.31 -32.16
CA SER A 192 5.05 -17.77 -32.20
C SER A 192 4.30 -18.28 -30.96
N PRO A 193 3.77 -19.52 -30.96
CA PRO A 193 3.15 -20.09 -29.77
C PRO A 193 4.13 -20.01 -28.59
N ILE A 194 3.69 -19.40 -27.48
CA ILE A 194 4.51 -19.26 -26.28
C ILE A 194 4.61 -20.64 -25.63
N ASP A 195 5.81 -21.20 -25.60
CA ASP A 195 6.12 -22.41 -24.85
C ASP A 195 6.26 -22.08 -23.36
N TRP A 196 5.15 -22.15 -22.63
CA TRP A 196 5.11 -21.84 -21.19
C TRP A 196 6.00 -22.76 -20.37
N ASP A 197 6.22 -24.01 -20.79
CA ASP A 197 7.09 -24.94 -20.08
C ASP A 197 8.56 -24.52 -20.23
N ALA A 198 8.98 -24.13 -21.44
CA ALA A 198 10.29 -23.53 -21.63
C ALA A 198 10.43 -22.21 -20.84
N VAL A 199 9.36 -21.42 -20.74
CA VAL A 199 9.41 -20.16 -20.00
C VAL A 199 9.59 -20.39 -18.50
N VAL A 200 8.71 -21.18 -17.89
CA VAL A 200 8.69 -21.42 -16.45
C VAL A 200 9.89 -22.27 -16.00
N LEU A 201 10.28 -23.28 -16.77
CA LEU A 201 11.33 -24.22 -16.38
C LEU A 201 12.74 -23.78 -16.77
N LYS A 202 12.91 -23.10 -17.92
CA LYS A 202 14.24 -22.79 -18.46
C LYS A 202 14.60 -21.30 -18.44
N SER A 203 13.63 -20.40 -18.57
CA SER A 203 13.93 -18.97 -18.80
C SER A 203 13.60 -18.06 -17.63
N VAL A 204 12.68 -18.43 -16.73
CA VAL A 204 12.60 -17.83 -15.39
C VAL A 204 13.85 -18.26 -14.63
N GLY A 205 14.90 -17.45 -14.73
CA GLY A 205 16.20 -17.71 -14.13
C GLY A 205 16.14 -17.84 -12.60
N GLU A 206 17.19 -18.41 -12.02
CA GLU A 206 17.31 -18.55 -10.56
C GLU A 206 17.10 -17.21 -9.85
N ASP A 207 17.66 -16.11 -10.37
CA ASP A 207 17.47 -14.75 -9.86
C ASP A 207 15.98 -14.35 -9.78
N ALA A 208 15.17 -14.66 -10.80
CA ALA A 208 13.75 -14.32 -10.81
C ALA A 208 12.96 -15.17 -9.81
N ARG A 209 13.31 -16.46 -9.68
CA ARG A 209 12.75 -17.33 -8.65
C ARG A 209 13.10 -16.85 -7.26
N LEU A 210 14.33 -16.36 -7.05
CA LEU A 210 14.74 -15.76 -5.79
C LEU A 210 13.98 -14.47 -5.48
N VAL A 211 13.58 -13.66 -6.46
CA VAL A 211 12.71 -12.49 -6.22
C VAL A 211 11.30 -12.90 -5.77
N PHE A 212 10.75 -14.00 -6.31
CA PHE A 212 9.46 -14.53 -5.87
C PHE A 212 9.54 -15.30 -4.54
N ALA A 213 10.63 -16.03 -4.34
CA ALA A 213 10.91 -16.86 -3.17
C ALA A 213 11.66 -16.11 -2.06
N ALA A 214 11.96 -14.82 -2.26
CA ALA A 214 12.59 -13.97 -1.25
C ALA A 214 11.67 -13.91 -0.03
N GLU A 215 11.84 -14.89 0.86
CA GLU A 215 11.33 -14.83 2.20
C GLU A 215 11.96 -13.61 2.86
N ARG A 216 11.12 -12.58 3.03
CA ARG A 216 11.13 -11.65 4.16
C ARG A 216 12.51 -11.45 4.79
N ASN A 217 13.40 -10.73 4.11
CA ASN A 217 14.58 -10.24 4.77
C ASN A 217 14.28 -8.89 5.45
N ASP A 218 14.55 -8.83 6.76
CA ASP A 218 14.53 -7.62 7.61
C ASP A 218 15.50 -6.50 7.14
N THR A 219 16.22 -6.71 6.03
CA THR A 219 17.13 -5.72 5.43
C THR A 219 16.42 -4.67 4.57
N PHE A 220 15.11 -4.81 4.32
CA PHE A 220 14.38 -3.74 3.67
C PHE A 220 14.19 -2.54 4.59
N PRO A 221 14.52 -1.32 4.14
CA PRO A 221 14.26 -0.13 4.92
C PRO A 221 12.75 -0.02 5.10
N SER A 222 12.31 -0.02 6.37
CA SER A 222 10.92 0.26 6.70
C SER A 222 10.53 1.59 6.05
N PRO A 223 9.34 1.69 5.43
CA PRO A 223 8.81 2.95 4.89
C PRO A 223 8.94 4.14 5.84
N VAL A 224 8.79 3.87 7.13
CA VAL A 224 8.93 4.84 8.21
C VAL A 224 9.75 4.19 9.32
N THR A 225 10.84 4.85 9.72
CA THR A 225 11.60 4.48 10.91
C THR A 225 11.57 5.62 11.93
N PHE A 226 11.39 5.24 13.18
CA PHE A 226 11.32 6.17 14.31
C PHE A 226 12.57 6.01 15.16
N ASP A 227 13.28 7.12 15.38
CA ASP A 227 14.43 7.18 16.26
C ASP A 227 14.09 8.06 17.46
N ALA A 228 13.83 7.40 18.60
CA ALA A 228 13.51 8.08 19.84
C ALA A 228 14.71 8.81 20.45
N ALA A 229 15.93 8.32 20.23
CA ALA A 229 17.13 8.91 20.82
C ALA A 229 17.44 10.27 20.19
N ASN A 230 17.33 10.35 18.85
CA ASN A 230 17.56 11.59 18.10
C ASN A 230 16.28 12.40 17.86
N LYS A 231 15.14 11.99 18.44
CA LYS A 231 13.80 12.55 18.17
C LYS A 231 13.55 12.77 16.68
N SER A 232 13.84 11.76 15.87
CA SER A 232 13.75 11.88 14.41
C SER A 232 12.89 10.80 13.77
N VAL A 233 12.35 11.13 12.62
CA VAL A 233 11.55 10.24 11.79
C VAL A 233 12.19 10.21 10.43
N THR A 234 12.53 9.01 9.94
CA THR A 234 13.04 8.85 8.58
C THR A 234 11.97 8.23 7.71
N LEU A 235 11.68 8.90 6.61
CA LEU A 235 10.69 8.50 5.62
C LEU A 235 11.41 8.07 4.36
N PHE A 236 11.30 6.79 4.00
CA PHE A 236 11.87 6.29 2.77
C PHE A 236 10.95 6.66 1.60
N MET A 237 11.46 7.47 0.67
CA MET A 237 10.70 8.11 -0.42
C MET A 237 11.49 8.02 -1.75
N PRO A 238 11.72 6.81 -2.29
CA PRO A 238 12.42 6.64 -3.55
C PRO A 238 11.60 7.24 -4.72
N GLY A 239 12.29 7.74 -5.74
CA GLY A 239 11.65 8.22 -6.98
C GLY A 239 10.92 9.56 -6.87
N PHE A 240 11.10 10.29 -5.76
CA PHE A 240 10.62 11.66 -5.59
C PHE A 240 11.79 12.65 -5.54
N ASP A 241 11.58 13.80 -6.17
CA ASP A 241 12.47 14.94 -5.98
C ASP A 241 12.06 15.76 -4.76
N LYS A 242 13.02 16.49 -4.18
CA LYS A 242 12.78 17.33 -2.99
C LYS A 242 11.64 18.32 -3.18
N SER A 243 11.46 18.86 -4.39
CA SER A 243 10.40 19.83 -4.73
C SER A 243 8.99 19.22 -4.73
N GLU A 244 8.87 17.91 -4.88
CA GLU A 244 7.59 17.21 -4.94
C GLU A 244 7.05 16.82 -3.57
N ILE A 245 7.90 16.88 -2.54
CA ILE A 245 7.57 16.43 -1.19
C ILE A 245 7.14 17.63 -0.35
N LYS A 246 5.89 17.59 0.12
CA LYS A 246 5.36 18.56 1.08
C LYS A 246 5.11 17.88 2.41
N LEU A 247 5.54 18.55 3.48
CA LEU A 247 5.38 18.10 4.85
C LEU A 247 4.54 19.11 5.64
N PHE A 248 3.52 18.63 6.30
CA PHE A 248 2.68 19.42 7.18
C PHE A 248 2.61 18.76 8.55
N GLN A 249 2.62 19.58 9.60
CA GLN A 249 2.46 19.11 10.96
C GLN A 249 1.04 19.38 11.44
N TYR A 250 0.37 18.35 11.96
CA TYR A 250 -1.00 18.44 12.47
C TYR A 250 -1.07 18.14 13.97
N ARG A 251 -2.21 18.52 14.56
CA ARG A 251 -2.63 18.16 15.93
C ARG A 251 -1.56 18.41 16.99
N GLY A 252 -1.00 19.61 16.99
CA GLY A 252 0.00 20.03 17.99
C GLY A 252 1.31 19.24 17.92
N GLY A 253 1.56 18.53 16.82
CA GLY A 253 2.80 17.79 16.61
C GLY A 253 2.76 16.29 16.92
N SER A 254 1.56 15.72 16.97
CA SER A 254 1.35 14.27 17.10
C SER A 254 1.29 13.53 15.76
N GLU A 255 1.05 14.24 14.66
CA GLU A 255 0.88 13.66 13.33
C GLU A 255 1.64 14.49 12.28
N LEU A 256 2.27 13.79 11.32
CA LEU A 256 2.87 14.37 10.12
C LEU A 256 2.05 13.96 8.90
N LEU A 257 1.56 14.93 8.14
CA LEU A 257 0.97 14.69 6.83
C LEU A 257 2.07 14.87 5.78
N VAL A 258 2.26 13.84 4.97
CA VAL A 258 3.20 13.83 3.86
C VAL A 258 2.41 13.77 2.57
N GLU A 259 2.66 14.73 1.68
CA GLU A 259 2.12 14.75 0.33
C GLU A 259 3.28 14.60 -0.64
N ALA A 260 3.22 13.57 -1.48
CA ALA A 260 4.17 13.36 -2.57
C ALA A 260 3.49 12.59 -3.72
N GLY A 261 3.72 13.07 -4.94
CA GLY A 261 2.97 12.60 -6.11
C GLY A 261 1.46 12.85 -5.94
N ASP A 262 0.65 11.84 -6.19
CA ASP A 262 -0.81 11.89 -6.05
C ASP A 262 -1.31 11.27 -4.73
N GLN A 263 -0.41 11.06 -3.77
CA GLN A 263 -0.72 10.36 -2.52
C GLN A 263 -0.49 11.26 -1.30
N ARG A 264 -1.35 11.08 -0.30
CA ARG A 264 -1.28 11.76 0.99
C ARG A 264 -1.29 10.72 2.11
N ARG A 265 -0.28 10.76 2.97
CA ARG A 265 -0.13 9.81 4.06
C ARG A 265 -0.01 10.51 5.40
N VAL A 266 -0.77 10.03 6.38
CA VAL A 266 -0.71 10.52 7.76
C VAL A 266 0.15 9.58 8.60
N ILE A 267 1.28 10.09 9.07
CA ILE A 267 2.22 9.36 9.91
C ILE A 267 2.00 9.78 11.36
N ARG A 268 1.60 8.82 12.18
CA ARG A 268 1.40 9.02 13.62
C ARG A 268 2.73 8.90 14.34
N LEU A 269 3.03 9.90 15.16
CA LEU A 269 4.28 9.92 15.92
C LEU A 269 4.08 9.24 17.28
N PRO A 270 4.98 8.34 17.70
CA PRO A 270 4.96 7.80 19.05
C PRO A 270 5.22 8.91 20.07
N ASN A 271 4.64 8.79 21.27
CA ASN A 271 4.68 9.81 22.31
C ASN A 271 6.10 10.29 22.67
N SER A 272 7.10 9.43 22.50
CA SER A 272 8.52 9.75 22.75
C SER A 272 9.12 10.80 21.81
N ILE A 273 8.54 11.02 20.62
CA ILE A 273 9.08 11.96 19.61
C ILE A 273 8.07 13.04 19.20
N GLN A 274 6.91 13.10 19.83
CA GLN A 274 5.94 14.16 19.59
C GLN A 274 6.53 15.52 20.02
N GLY A 275 6.21 16.57 19.27
CA GLY A 275 6.78 17.90 19.50
C GLY A 275 6.67 18.77 18.26
N LYS A 276 7.29 19.95 18.26
CA LYS A 276 7.28 20.83 17.08
C LYS A 276 8.34 20.38 16.08
N VAL A 277 8.05 20.42 14.78
CA VAL A 277 9.09 20.12 13.76
C VAL A 277 10.22 21.16 13.89
N GLY A 278 11.44 20.68 14.15
CA GLY A 278 12.65 21.48 14.20
C GLY A 278 13.30 21.69 12.84
N GLY A 279 13.11 20.75 11.92
CA GLY A 279 13.59 20.82 10.55
C GLY A 279 13.35 19.50 9.79
N ALA A 280 13.50 19.55 8.47
CA ALA A 280 13.47 18.37 7.62
C ALA A 280 14.60 18.45 6.59
N LYS A 281 15.28 17.32 6.34
CA LYS A 281 16.37 17.23 5.38
C LYS A 281 16.15 16.03 4.46
N PHE A 282 16.28 16.26 3.16
CA PHE A 282 16.30 15.18 2.18
C PHE A 282 17.74 14.66 2.04
N MET A 283 17.93 13.36 2.25
CA MET A 283 19.23 12.69 2.18
C MET A 283 19.09 11.37 1.44
N GLY A 284 19.79 11.25 0.30
CA GLY A 284 19.72 10.09 -0.57
C GLY A 284 18.32 9.92 -1.17
N ARG A 285 17.53 9.02 -0.57
CA ARG A 285 16.14 8.71 -0.96
C ARG A 285 15.18 8.82 0.21
N SER A 286 15.60 9.48 1.28
CA SER A 286 14.82 9.57 2.50
C SER A 286 14.69 11.02 2.96
N VAL A 287 13.55 11.30 3.58
CA VAL A 287 13.33 12.56 4.30
C VAL A 287 13.51 12.28 5.78
N VAL A 288 14.50 12.93 6.40
CA VAL A 288 14.71 12.89 7.84
C VAL A 288 14.08 14.12 8.45
N VAL A 289 13.06 13.93 9.29
CA VAL A 289 12.35 14.98 10.02
C VAL A 289 12.82 14.93 11.47
N THR A 290 13.30 16.06 11.99
CA THR A 290 13.76 16.18 13.38
C THR A 290 12.74 16.98 14.18
N MET A 291 12.39 16.48 15.36
CA MET A 291 11.41 17.05 16.27
C MET A 291 12.12 17.79 17.42
N ARG A 292 11.49 18.83 17.98
CA ARG A 292 11.94 19.56 19.17
C ARG A 292 11.07 19.21 20.37
#